data_AF-A0A351WG99-F1
#
_entry.id   AF-A0A351WG99-F1
#
_cell.length_a   1.000
_cell.length_b   1.000
_cell.length_c   1.000
_cell.angle_alpha   90.00
_cell.angle_beta   90.00
_cell.angle_gamma   90.00
#
_symmetry.space_group_name_H-M   'P 1'
#
loop_
_entity.id
_entity.type
_entity.pdbx_description
1 polymer ?
#
loop_
_entity_poly.entity_id
_entity_poly.type
_entity_poly.pdbx_seq_one_letter_code
_entity_poly.pdbx_strand_id
1 'polypeptide(L)'
;MFGLFERCLKETGRRVTHIPTLNDLDVMNPQPDVVIMINPTGVVEQAEQKLYSYLATGGSLLLMGDHTDIAGSQECLNRILHPLGASIRFDSGFPAGRAWSLRYDLQCHRVTASLDRMNQGLQWGTGATLDLKGISWFPLLIGKYVFSDIGNRLNTNNAFLGDYSYQPGELLGDVILAAERSVGRGRIVALGDTTSFQNLAIIRSWPFLDRLVTHLTGRSHAQGQLMFALSVCVFASLLIILFWSQTWRLLAISTIVLAASGLDLLARRPWEVKYPPRPVALVDVCYANRLNLEHWRNDSIDGLLINLIRSGFWPILSNTTGIEDINAPSAKIVIAPQKKRSKSDFASWENDAMAGTTLLLSVGYPTETSVACWLQEQGLIINNEPLGPVPIRGRGPYENFLRRSQEPQFSEAWSVSLQSAVWKSIYAWGGRDVVVERNLGLGRLVVIADPLFLLDRTLEAEKEAWPGNIYFLQSLLHNQPGTAN
;
A
#
# COMPACT_ATOMS: atom_id res chain seq x y z
N MET A 1 -6.23 -13.28 -4.21
CA MET A 1 -6.27 -11.81 -4.18
C MET A 1 -5.78 -11.22 -2.86
N PHE A 2 -6.09 -11.82 -1.71
CA PHE A 2 -5.75 -11.29 -0.36
C PHE A 2 -4.63 -12.05 0.38
N GLY A 3 -3.76 -12.78 -0.32
CA GLY A 3 -2.75 -13.63 0.32
C GLY A 3 -1.76 -12.85 1.21
N LEU A 4 -1.50 -11.60 0.86
CA LEU A 4 -0.61 -10.72 1.64
C LEU A 4 -1.28 -10.00 2.78
N PHE A 5 -2.61 -9.96 2.80
CA PHE A 5 -3.39 -9.35 3.87
C PHE A 5 -3.08 -10.01 5.22
N GLU A 6 -3.19 -11.34 5.26
CA GLU A 6 -2.90 -12.11 6.47
C GLU A 6 -1.44 -11.95 6.91
N ARG A 7 -0.50 -12.02 5.96
CA ARG A 7 0.92 -11.83 6.24
C ARG A 7 1.18 -10.45 6.86
N CYS A 8 0.64 -9.39 6.26
CA CYS A 8 0.77 -8.02 6.76
C CYS A 8 0.29 -7.89 8.21
N LEU A 9 -0.85 -8.50 8.54
CA LEU A 9 -1.39 -8.49 9.90
C LEU A 9 -0.50 -9.27 10.88
N LYS A 10 0.00 -10.45 10.49
CA LYS A 10 0.90 -11.25 11.34
C LYS A 10 2.21 -10.53 11.64
N GLU A 11 2.81 -9.93 10.61
CA GLU A 11 4.10 -9.24 10.72
C GLU A 11 4.02 -7.93 11.51
N THR A 12 2.85 -7.29 11.55
CA THR A 12 2.56 -6.16 12.45
C THR A 12 2.22 -6.61 13.89
N GLY A 13 2.43 -7.89 14.20
CA GLY A 13 2.31 -8.47 15.54
C GLY A 13 0.89 -8.87 15.93
N ARG A 14 0.00 -9.13 14.97
CA ARG A 14 -1.37 -9.59 15.23
C ARG A 14 -1.47 -11.10 15.10
N ARG A 15 -2.31 -11.72 15.92
CA ARG A 15 -2.69 -13.12 15.74
C ARG A 15 -3.89 -13.18 14.82
N VAL A 16 -3.73 -13.83 13.68
CA VAL A 16 -4.80 -14.03 12.69
C VAL A 16 -5.21 -15.49 12.69
N THR A 17 -6.52 -15.73 12.79
CA THR A 17 -7.12 -17.06 12.70
C THR A 17 -8.24 -17.01 11.67
N HIS A 18 -8.26 -17.97 10.75
CA HIS A 18 -9.36 -18.14 9.82
C HIS A 18 -10.46 -18.96 10.49
N ILE A 19 -11.68 -18.42 10.53
CA ILE A 19 -12.86 -19.16 10.94
C ILE A 19 -13.75 -19.39 9.71
N PRO A 20 -14.17 -20.64 9.43
CA PRO A 20 -14.97 -20.93 8.25
C PRO A 20 -16.41 -20.39 8.38
N THR A 21 -16.92 -20.27 9.61
CA THR A 21 -18.27 -19.78 9.87
C THR A 21 -18.30 -18.86 11.08
N LEU A 22 -19.27 -17.95 11.12
CA LEU A 22 -19.52 -17.10 12.30
C LEU A 22 -20.00 -17.90 13.52
N ASN A 23 -20.48 -19.13 13.34
CA ASN A 23 -20.87 -19.98 14.46
C ASN A 23 -19.67 -20.41 15.31
N ASP A 24 -18.47 -20.41 14.73
CA ASP A 24 -17.25 -20.78 15.44
C ASP A 24 -16.74 -19.66 16.36
N LEU A 25 -17.32 -18.46 16.29
CA LEU A 25 -16.92 -17.31 17.09
C LEU A 25 -17.13 -17.55 18.60
N ASP A 26 -18.20 -18.26 18.97
CA ASP A 26 -18.56 -18.49 20.38
C ASP A 26 -17.62 -19.50 21.07
N VAL A 27 -17.06 -20.43 20.29
CA VAL A 27 -16.17 -21.50 20.81
C VAL A 27 -14.70 -21.07 20.83
N MET A 28 -14.37 -19.89 20.26
CA MET A 28 -13.02 -19.35 20.32
C MET A 28 -12.66 -18.86 21.72
N ASN A 29 -11.58 -19.40 22.27
CA ASN A 29 -11.00 -18.95 23.54
C ASN A 29 -9.50 -18.63 23.38
N PRO A 30 -9.06 -17.38 23.57
CA PRO A 30 -9.89 -16.19 23.82
C PRO A 30 -10.65 -15.76 22.56
N GLN A 31 -11.77 -15.06 22.74
CA GLN A 31 -12.50 -14.44 21.64
C GLN A 31 -11.61 -13.43 20.90
N PRO A 32 -11.78 -13.28 19.57
CA PRO A 32 -11.02 -12.32 18.79
C PRO A 32 -11.46 -10.88 19.09
N ASP A 33 -10.51 -9.94 19.12
CA ASP A 33 -10.82 -8.52 19.28
C ASP A 33 -11.51 -7.91 18.05
N VAL A 34 -11.23 -8.48 16.86
CA VAL A 34 -11.79 -8.02 15.58
C VAL A 34 -12.17 -9.22 14.71
N VAL A 35 -13.38 -9.18 14.15
CA VAL A 35 -13.81 -10.06 13.05
C VAL A 35 -13.68 -9.28 11.74
N ILE A 36 -13.11 -9.90 10.71
CA ILE A 36 -12.94 -9.30 9.38
C ILE A 36 -13.69 -10.17 8.38
N MET A 37 -14.60 -9.56 7.62
CA MET A 37 -15.41 -10.23 6.60
C MET A 37 -15.18 -9.54 5.25
N ILE A 38 -14.74 -10.32 4.26
CA ILE A 38 -14.41 -9.84 2.92
C ILE A 38 -15.35 -10.53 1.94
N ASN A 39 -16.20 -9.74 1.25
CA ASN A 39 -17.18 -10.22 0.27
C ASN A 39 -17.88 -11.53 0.71
N PRO A 40 -18.51 -11.57 1.89
CA PRO A 40 -19.11 -12.79 2.41
C PRO A 40 -20.29 -13.23 1.53
N THR A 41 -20.28 -14.46 1.06
CA THR A 41 -21.33 -15.05 0.20
C THR A 41 -21.98 -16.22 0.94
N GLY A 42 -23.13 -16.02 1.57
CA GLY A 42 -23.81 -17.09 2.32
C GLY A 42 -24.90 -16.60 3.26
N VAL A 43 -25.71 -17.54 3.74
CA VAL A 43 -26.83 -17.28 4.65
C VAL A 43 -26.28 -17.10 6.07
N VAL A 44 -26.48 -15.91 6.65
CA VAL A 44 -26.06 -15.55 8.03
C VAL A 44 -27.17 -15.83 9.04
N GLU A 45 -28.18 -16.63 8.68
CA GLU A 45 -29.31 -16.93 9.55
C GLU A 45 -28.82 -17.55 10.86
N GLN A 46 -29.27 -16.96 11.98
CA GLN A 46 -28.81 -17.20 13.37
C GLN A 46 -27.45 -16.61 13.75
N ALA A 47 -26.53 -16.37 12.81
CA ALA A 47 -25.22 -15.78 13.09
C ALA A 47 -25.25 -14.25 13.30
N GLU A 48 -26.26 -13.56 12.79
CA GLU A 48 -26.41 -12.09 12.95
C GLU A 48 -26.59 -11.69 14.43
N GLN A 49 -27.46 -12.37 15.17
CA GLN A 49 -27.69 -12.08 16.59
C GLN A 49 -26.43 -12.29 17.42
N LYS A 50 -25.62 -13.29 17.07
CA LYS A 50 -24.32 -13.55 17.69
C LYS A 50 -23.35 -12.42 17.39
N LEU A 51 -23.30 -11.96 16.13
CA LEU A 51 -22.47 -10.84 15.73
C LEU A 51 -22.85 -9.55 16.47
N TYR A 52 -24.14 -9.25 16.61
CA TYR A 52 -24.59 -8.10 17.41
C TYR A 52 -24.27 -8.24 18.90
N SER A 53 -24.36 -9.45 19.44
CA SER A 53 -23.96 -9.74 20.83
C SER A 53 -22.46 -9.55 21.03
N TYR A 54 -21.65 -10.02 20.09
CA TYR A 54 -20.20 -9.82 20.04
C TYR A 54 -19.83 -8.34 19.97
N LEU A 55 -20.49 -7.56 19.11
CA LEU A 55 -20.32 -6.11 19.06
C LEU A 55 -20.74 -5.46 20.38
N ALA A 56 -21.86 -5.87 20.97
CA ALA A 56 -22.36 -5.31 22.21
C ALA A 56 -21.40 -5.51 23.40
N THR A 57 -20.68 -6.63 23.45
CA THR A 57 -19.70 -6.93 24.53
C THR A 57 -18.34 -6.25 24.33
N GLY A 58 -18.08 -5.65 23.16
CA GLY A 58 -16.87 -4.89 22.88
C GLY A 58 -16.04 -5.37 21.69
N GLY A 59 -16.48 -6.43 21.02
CA GLY A 59 -15.87 -6.88 19.77
C GLY A 59 -16.05 -5.88 18.63
N SER A 60 -15.19 -5.96 17.62
CA SER A 60 -15.22 -5.06 16.47
C SER A 60 -15.36 -5.81 15.16
N LEU A 61 -16.02 -5.19 14.18
CA LEU A 61 -16.24 -5.77 12.85
C LEU A 61 -15.68 -4.88 11.75
N LEU A 62 -14.86 -5.46 10.88
CA LEU A 62 -14.50 -4.89 9.58
C LEU A 62 -15.28 -5.63 8.49
N LEU A 63 -16.20 -4.93 7.83
CA LEU A 63 -17.05 -5.47 6.78
C LEU A 63 -16.68 -4.84 5.45
N MET A 64 -16.28 -5.65 4.47
CA MET A 64 -15.83 -5.17 3.16
C MET A 64 -16.67 -5.82 2.08
N GLY A 65 -17.28 -4.96 1.25
CA GLY A 65 -17.97 -5.33 0.03
C GLY A 65 -17.22 -4.85 -1.20
N ASP A 66 -17.78 -5.21 -2.36
CA ASP A 66 -17.32 -4.75 -3.65
C ASP A 66 -18.50 -4.23 -4.49
N HIS A 67 -18.20 -3.67 -5.65
CA HIS A 67 -19.22 -3.16 -6.56
C HIS A 67 -20.25 -4.22 -6.98
N THR A 68 -21.48 -3.78 -7.28
CA THR A 68 -22.47 -4.54 -8.08
C THR A 68 -22.68 -6.03 -7.73
N ASP A 69 -22.70 -6.37 -6.43
CA ASP A 69 -23.01 -7.72 -5.93
C ASP A 69 -22.06 -8.81 -6.46
N ILE A 70 -20.75 -8.51 -6.53
CA ILE A 70 -19.73 -9.52 -6.84
C ILE A 70 -19.96 -10.76 -5.97
N ALA A 71 -20.07 -11.91 -6.65
CA ALA A 71 -20.27 -13.23 -6.07
C ALA A 71 -21.56 -13.40 -5.23
N GLY A 72 -22.53 -12.48 -5.31
CA GLY A 72 -23.75 -12.54 -4.49
C GLY A 72 -23.53 -12.10 -3.04
N SER A 73 -22.51 -11.28 -2.78
CA SER A 73 -22.14 -10.86 -1.42
C SER A 73 -23.04 -9.77 -0.84
N GLN A 74 -23.74 -9.00 -1.68
CA GLN A 74 -24.50 -7.83 -1.25
C GLN A 74 -25.62 -8.19 -0.28
N GLU A 75 -26.35 -9.29 -0.53
CA GLU A 75 -27.44 -9.71 0.35
C GLU A 75 -26.91 -9.97 1.78
N CYS A 76 -25.82 -10.73 1.89
CA CYS A 76 -25.18 -11.04 3.17
C CYS A 76 -24.70 -9.78 3.89
N LEU A 77 -24.04 -8.88 3.16
CA LEU A 77 -23.57 -7.59 3.68
C LEU A 77 -24.74 -6.73 4.19
N ASN A 78 -25.81 -6.61 3.40
CA ASN A 78 -26.96 -5.77 3.72
C ASN A 78 -27.85 -6.36 4.82
N ARG A 79 -27.88 -7.68 5.00
CA ARG A 79 -28.51 -8.30 6.18
C ARG A 79 -27.86 -7.83 7.50
N ILE A 80 -26.54 -7.64 7.50
CA ILE A 80 -25.80 -7.10 8.66
C ILE A 80 -25.97 -5.57 8.79
N LEU A 81 -25.97 -4.84 7.68
CA LEU A 81 -25.96 -3.37 7.71
C LEU A 81 -27.35 -2.74 7.88
N HIS A 82 -28.41 -3.33 7.31
CA HIS A 82 -29.75 -2.74 7.32
C HIS A 82 -30.31 -2.50 8.72
N PRO A 83 -30.22 -3.44 9.69
CA PRO A 83 -30.66 -3.19 11.06
C PRO A 83 -29.88 -2.06 11.73
N LEU A 84 -28.66 -1.80 11.26
CA LEU A 84 -27.82 -0.68 11.69
C LEU A 84 -28.04 0.56 10.81
N GLY A 85 -29.08 0.64 9.98
CA GLY A 85 -29.38 1.82 9.18
C GLY A 85 -28.33 2.15 8.12
N ALA A 86 -27.66 1.15 7.56
CA ALA A 86 -26.79 1.31 6.40
C ALA A 86 -27.07 0.23 5.34
N SER A 87 -26.58 0.43 4.12
CA SER A 87 -26.51 -0.60 3.09
C SER A 87 -25.44 -0.29 2.06
N ILE A 88 -24.87 -1.34 1.47
CA ILE A 88 -24.07 -1.30 0.27
C ILE A 88 -25.02 -1.26 -0.93
N ARG A 89 -24.84 -0.27 -1.81
CA ARG A 89 -25.65 -0.10 -3.03
C ARG A 89 -25.25 -1.10 -4.10
N PHE A 90 -26.18 -1.36 -5.03
CA PHE A 90 -25.91 -2.12 -6.25
C PHE A 90 -25.39 -1.15 -7.32
N ASP A 91 -24.18 -0.68 -7.11
CA ASP A 91 -23.56 0.38 -7.91
C ASP A 91 -22.03 0.22 -7.92
N SER A 92 -21.40 1.18 -8.59
CA SER A 92 -19.95 1.37 -8.58
C SER A 92 -19.67 2.86 -8.40
N GLY A 93 -18.92 3.22 -7.37
CA GLY A 93 -18.39 4.57 -7.22
C GLY A 93 -17.34 4.82 -8.30
N PHE A 94 -17.65 5.69 -9.26
CA PHE A 94 -16.74 6.07 -10.34
C PHE A 94 -16.29 7.52 -10.22
N PRO A 95 -14.98 7.82 -10.26
CA PRO A 95 -14.52 9.20 -10.29
C PRO A 95 -15.00 9.89 -11.57
N ALA A 96 -15.34 11.17 -11.49
CA ALA A 96 -15.70 12.03 -12.63
C ALA A 96 -14.49 12.38 -13.54
N GLY A 97 -13.61 11.40 -13.79
CA GLY A 97 -12.36 11.49 -14.52
C GLY A 97 -11.64 10.15 -14.54
N ARG A 98 -10.39 10.11 -15.02
CA ARG A 98 -9.66 8.83 -15.21
C ARG A 98 -9.05 8.23 -13.95
N ALA A 99 -9.00 8.96 -12.83
CA ALA A 99 -8.32 8.54 -11.61
C ALA A 99 -8.97 9.09 -10.35
N TRP A 100 -8.79 8.37 -9.23
CA TRP A 100 -9.27 8.73 -7.90
C TRP A 100 -8.52 9.90 -7.24
N SER A 101 -7.38 10.30 -7.79
CA SER A 101 -6.59 11.41 -7.25
C SER A 101 -7.43 12.69 -7.15
N LEU A 102 -7.51 13.23 -5.94
CA LEU A 102 -8.28 14.42 -5.55
C LEU A 102 -9.80 14.26 -5.74
N ARG A 103 -10.33 13.02 -5.82
CA ARG A 103 -11.77 12.75 -6.02
C ARG A 103 -12.53 12.43 -4.75
N TYR A 104 -11.83 12.15 -3.66
CA TYR A 104 -12.44 11.90 -2.36
C TYR A 104 -11.90 12.85 -1.30
N ASP A 105 -12.70 13.05 -0.26
CA ASP A 105 -12.32 13.67 0.99
C ASP A 105 -12.13 12.60 2.06
N LEU A 106 -10.99 12.70 2.74
CA LEU A 106 -10.67 11.96 3.95
C LEU A 106 -11.26 12.72 5.13
N GLN A 107 -12.22 12.13 5.83
CA GLN A 107 -12.73 12.74 7.04
C GLN A 107 -11.66 12.71 8.12
N CYS A 108 -11.66 13.70 9.00
CA CYS A 108 -10.59 13.86 9.99
C CYS A 108 -10.72 12.80 11.10
N HIS A 109 -10.08 11.66 10.88
CA HIS A 109 -10.18 10.47 11.73
C HIS A 109 -8.81 9.80 11.87
N ARG A 110 -8.57 9.10 12.98
CA ARG A 110 -7.26 8.47 13.24
C ARG A 110 -6.86 7.45 12.17
N VAL A 111 -7.85 6.76 11.59
CA VAL A 111 -7.62 5.78 10.52
C VAL A 111 -7.11 6.47 9.24
N THR A 112 -7.59 7.68 8.96
CA THR A 112 -7.32 8.44 7.72
C THR A 112 -6.25 9.53 7.87
N ALA A 113 -5.79 9.83 9.10
CA ALA A 113 -4.99 11.01 9.47
C ALA A 113 -3.63 11.17 8.75
N SER A 114 -3.13 10.18 8.01
CA SER A 114 -1.92 10.31 7.20
C SER A 114 -2.09 9.87 5.75
N LEU A 115 -3.33 9.60 5.32
CA LEU A 115 -3.58 9.24 3.94
C LEU A 115 -3.50 10.48 3.07
N ASP A 116 -2.94 10.31 1.89
CA ASP A 116 -2.96 11.33 0.86
C ASP A 116 -4.29 11.30 0.09
N ARG A 117 -4.60 12.41 -0.55
CA ARG A 117 -5.73 12.52 -1.48
C ARG A 117 -5.36 12.10 -2.90
N MET A 118 -4.11 11.75 -3.17
CA MET A 118 -3.64 11.31 -4.49
C MET A 118 -3.91 9.83 -4.75
N ASN A 119 -4.48 9.12 -3.77
CA ASN A 119 -4.73 7.68 -3.77
C ASN A 119 -3.45 6.83 -3.73
N GLN A 120 -2.33 7.38 -3.26
CA GLN A 120 -1.06 6.65 -3.19
C GLN A 120 -1.03 5.69 -2.00
N GLY A 121 -1.49 6.11 -0.82
CA GLY A 121 -1.54 5.31 0.40
C GLY A 121 -2.88 4.64 0.69
N LEU A 122 -3.97 5.03 0.01
CA LEU A 122 -5.27 4.36 0.17
C LEU A 122 -5.45 3.23 -0.85
N GLN A 123 -5.08 3.46 -2.12
CA GLN A 123 -5.28 2.49 -3.20
C GLN A 123 -6.76 2.06 -3.32
N TRP A 124 -7.66 3.03 -3.28
CA TRP A 124 -9.09 2.83 -3.59
C TRP A 124 -9.24 2.52 -5.08
N GLY A 125 -10.04 1.50 -5.41
CA GLY A 125 -10.27 1.00 -6.75
C GLY A 125 -11.70 1.28 -7.20
N THR A 126 -12.35 0.30 -7.81
CA THR A 126 -13.79 0.39 -8.09
C THR A 126 -14.49 -0.40 -7.01
N GLY A 127 -15.41 0.24 -6.28
CA GLY A 127 -16.20 -0.42 -5.25
C GLY A 127 -17.60 0.20 -5.19
N ALA A 128 -18.51 -0.41 -4.44
CA ALA A 128 -19.85 0.12 -4.22
C ALA A 128 -19.85 1.37 -3.33
N THR A 129 -20.91 2.17 -3.42
CA THR A 129 -21.16 3.25 -2.46
C THR A 129 -22.06 2.76 -1.31
N LEU A 130 -22.02 3.49 -0.20
CA LEU A 130 -22.83 3.24 0.99
C LEU A 130 -24.03 4.18 1.04
N ASP A 131 -25.20 3.62 1.32
CA ASP A 131 -26.37 4.35 1.77
C ASP A 131 -26.42 4.35 3.29
N LEU A 132 -26.51 5.53 3.90
CA LEU A 132 -26.54 5.70 5.34
C LEU A 132 -27.84 6.39 5.75
N LYS A 133 -28.56 5.81 6.71
CA LYS A 133 -29.78 6.37 7.29
C LYS A 133 -29.49 6.97 8.66
N GLY A 134 -29.68 8.28 8.77
CA GLY A 134 -29.50 9.03 10.03
C GLY A 134 -28.03 9.36 10.35
N ILE A 135 -27.83 9.93 11.54
CA ILE A 135 -26.54 10.52 11.96
C ILE A 135 -25.65 9.59 12.78
N SER A 136 -26.06 8.33 12.97
CA SER A 136 -25.33 7.37 13.83
C SER A 136 -24.07 6.79 13.18
N TRP A 137 -23.90 7.00 11.87
CA TRP A 137 -22.71 6.62 11.12
C TRP A 137 -21.81 7.82 10.92
N PHE A 138 -20.52 7.62 11.14
CA PHE A 138 -19.50 8.60 10.83
C PHE A 138 -18.84 8.22 9.49
N PRO A 139 -18.94 9.05 8.44
CA PRO A 139 -18.26 8.77 7.19
C PRO A 139 -16.74 8.86 7.38
N LEU A 140 -16.00 7.90 6.85
CA LEU A 140 -14.54 7.91 6.82
C LEU A 140 -14.01 8.44 5.49
N LEU A 141 -14.67 8.04 4.41
CA LEU A 141 -14.30 8.33 3.02
C LEU A 141 -15.54 8.81 2.26
N ILE A 142 -15.43 9.99 1.65
CA ILE A 142 -16.52 10.60 0.86
C ILE A 142 -16.02 10.91 -0.53
N GLY A 143 -16.64 10.37 -1.58
CA GLY A 143 -16.38 10.72 -2.97
C GLY A 143 -16.97 12.07 -3.33
N LYS A 144 -16.14 13.12 -3.37
CA LYS A 144 -16.55 14.51 -3.70
C LYS A 144 -16.83 14.72 -5.18
N TYR A 145 -16.03 14.09 -6.04
CA TYR A 145 -16.12 14.21 -7.50
C TYR A 145 -16.28 12.82 -8.10
N VAL A 146 -17.28 12.11 -7.62
CA VAL A 146 -17.56 10.70 -7.88
C VAL A 146 -19.06 10.57 -8.10
N PHE A 147 -19.47 9.68 -8.99
CA PHE A 147 -20.87 9.30 -9.14
C PHE A 147 -21.07 7.82 -8.83
N SER A 148 -22.31 7.48 -8.48
CA SER A 148 -22.78 6.12 -8.20
C SER A 148 -23.33 5.53 -9.50
N ASP A 149 -22.46 4.90 -10.29
CA ASP A 149 -22.81 4.22 -11.54
C ASP A 149 -23.69 3.01 -11.23
N ILE A 150 -24.97 3.07 -11.61
CA ILE A 150 -25.94 2.05 -11.25
C ILE A 150 -25.58 0.73 -11.95
N GLY A 151 -25.49 -0.35 -11.16
CA GLY A 151 -25.17 -1.66 -11.69
C GLY A 151 -26.22 -2.16 -12.68
N ASN A 152 -25.77 -2.94 -13.66
CA ASN A 152 -26.62 -3.61 -14.65
C ASN A 152 -26.58 -5.13 -14.44
N ARG A 153 -27.68 -5.71 -13.92
CA ARG A 153 -27.81 -7.16 -13.68
C ARG A 153 -27.69 -8.02 -14.95
N LEU A 154 -27.88 -7.43 -16.13
CA LEU A 154 -27.71 -8.10 -17.42
C LEU A 154 -26.25 -8.11 -17.89
N ASN A 155 -25.38 -7.29 -17.29
CA ASN A 155 -23.98 -7.14 -17.68
C ASN A 155 -23.07 -8.20 -17.02
N THR A 156 -23.43 -9.48 -17.17
CA THR A 156 -22.73 -10.62 -16.56
C THR A 156 -21.26 -10.74 -16.99
N ASN A 157 -20.92 -10.29 -18.21
CA ASN A 157 -19.56 -10.35 -18.75
C ASN A 157 -18.63 -9.29 -18.17
N ASN A 158 -19.17 -8.27 -17.50
CA ASN A 158 -18.40 -7.17 -16.93
C ASN A 158 -18.81 -6.92 -15.48
N ALA A 159 -18.97 -8.03 -14.73
CA ALA A 159 -19.19 -7.99 -13.29
C ALA A 159 -20.42 -7.16 -12.85
N PHE A 160 -21.46 -7.09 -13.70
CA PHE A 160 -22.67 -6.29 -13.48
C PHE A 160 -22.46 -4.78 -13.36
N LEU A 161 -21.30 -4.28 -13.82
CA LEU A 161 -21.00 -2.84 -13.87
C LEU A 161 -21.99 -2.10 -14.76
N GLY A 162 -22.16 -0.80 -14.50
CA GLY A 162 -22.97 0.09 -15.32
C GLY A 162 -22.27 0.47 -16.62
N ASP A 163 -22.46 1.70 -17.07
CA ASP A 163 -21.91 2.20 -18.33
C ASP A 163 -20.71 3.16 -18.16
N TYR A 164 -20.24 3.32 -16.91
CA TYR A 164 -19.11 4.18 -16.55
C TYR A 164 -19.33 5.67 -16.86
N SER A 165 -20.58 6.07 -17.12
CA SER A 165 -20.94 7.43 -17.46
C SER A 165 -22.05 7.89 -16.54
N TYR A 166 -21.98 9.14 -16.11
CA TYR A 166 -23.03 9.69 -15.27
C TYR A 166 -24.37 9.70 -16.02
N GLN A 167 -25.38 9.05 -15.45
CA GLN A 167 -26.75 9.06 -15.95
C GLN A 167 -27.68 9.89 -15.05
N PRO A 168 -28.70 10.57 -15.63
CA PRO A 168 -29.74 11.22 -14.82
C PRO A 168 -30.41 10.24 -13.86
N GLY A 169 -30.40 10.56 -12.57
CA GLY A 169 -30.92 9.71 -11.50
C GLY A 169 -29.84 9.04 -10.64
N GLU A 170 -28.59 9.03 -11.10
CA GLU A 170 -27.46 8.60 -10.30
C GLU A 170 -27.06 9.66 -9.28
N LEU A 171 -26.49 9.21 -8.16
CA LEU A 171 -25.92 10.12 -7.18
C LEU A 171 -24.63 10.71 -7.74
N LEU A 172 -24.47 12.02 -7.67
CA LEU A 172 -23.27 12.74 -8.08
C LEU A 172 -22.75 13.59 -6.94
N GLY A 173 -21.48 13.37 -6.59
CA GLY A 173 -20.83 14.04 -5.47
C GLY A 173 -21.32 13.52 -4.12
N ASP A 174 -20.51 13.77 -3.10
CA ASP A 174 -20.78 13.41 -1.70
C ASP A 174 -21.27 11.97 -1.47
N VAL A 175 -20.85 11.02 -2.32
CA VAL A 175 -21.17 9.61 -2.14
C VAL A 175 -20.29 9.02 -1.04
N ILE A 176 -20.88 8.22 -0.15
CA ILE A 176 -20.13 7.61 0.95
C ILE A 176 -19.45 6.34 0.46
N LEU A 177 -18.15 6.19 0.72
CA LEU A 177 -17.34 5.06 0.27
C LEU A 177 -16.99 4.12 1.42
N ALA A 178 -16.77 4.70 2.61
CA ALA A 178 -16.58 3.97 3.85
C ALA A 178 -17.14 4.76 5.03
N ALA A 179 -17.64 4.04 6.03
CA ALA A 179 -18.20 4.63 7.23
C ALA A 179 -18.01 3.72 8.45
N GLU A 180 -18.02 4.32 9.63
CA GLU A 180 -17.97 3.61 10.91
C GLU A 180 -19.19 3.91 11.77
N ARG A 181 -19.50 2.99 12.68
CA ARG A 181 -20.54 3.16 13.69
C ARG A 181 -20.19 2.42 14.97
N SER A 182 -20.42 3.05 16.12
CA SER A 182 -20.39 2.37 17.42
C SER A 182 -21.66 1.53 17.63
N VAL A 183 -21.49 0.31 18.13
CA VAL A 183 -22.58 -0.63 18.43
C VAL A 183 -22.34 -1.24 19.81
N GLY A 184 -23.12 -0.84 20.80
CA GLY A 184 -22.88 -1.19 22.20
C GLY A 184 -21.51 -0.70 22.67
N ARG A 185 -20.65 -1.62 23.12
CA ARG A 185 -19.24 -1.31 23.50
C ARG A 185 -18.25 -1.49 22.36
N GLY A 186 -18.67 -2.11 21.27
CA GLY A 186 -17.89 -2.39 20.08
C GLY A 186 -18.14 -1.39 18.96
N ARG A 187 -17.68 -1.73 17.76
CA ARG A 187 -17.90 -0.92 16.56
C ARG A 187 -17.83 -1.73 15.28
N ILE A 188 -18.41 -1.16 14.23
CA ILE A 188 -18.36 -1.68 12.87
C ILE A 188 -17.77 -0.62 11.95
N VAL A 189 -16.91 -1.06 11.03
CA VAL A 189 -16.47 -0.26 9.88
C VAL A 189 -16.91 -0.99 8.61
N ALA A 190 -17.64 -0.30 7.74
CA ALA A 190 -18.09 -0.79 6.46
C ALA A 190 -17.33 -0.07 5.33
N LEU A 191 -16.82 -0.84 4.36
CA LEU A 191 -16.15 -0.35 3.16
C LEU A 191 -16.80 -0.95 1.94
N GLY A 192 -17.06 -0.12 0.93
CA GLY A 192 -17.61 -0.57 -0.34
C GLY A 192 -16.58 -1.11 -1.34
N ASP A 193 -15.29 -1.12 -0.99
CA ASP A 193 -14.20 -1.52 -1.87
C ASP A 193 -13.20 -2.41 -1.12
N THR A 194 -12.72 -3.46 -1.78
CA THR A 194 -11.71 -4.39 -1.25
C THR A 194 -10.29 -4.13 -1.76
N THR A 195 -10.13 -3.31 -2.79
CA THR A 195 -8.89 -3.05 -3.54
C THR A 195 -7.74 -2.71 -2.62
N SER A 196 -7.97 -1.85 -1.62
CA SER A 196 -6.96 -1.41 -0.65
C SER A 196 -6.31 -2.55 0.14
N PHE A 197 -6.86 -3.76 0.10
CA PHE A 197 -6.39 -4.92 0.86
C PHE A 197 -5.88 -6.05 -0.05
N GLN A 198 -5.94 -5.86 -1.36
CA GLN A 198 -5.47 -6.82 -2.34
C GLN A 198 -3.94 -6.79 -2.44
N ASN A 199 -3.35 -7.87 -2.94
CA ASN A 199 -1.91 -8.11 -2.91
C ASN A 199 -1.02 -6.96 -3.42
N LEU A 200 -1.39 -6.27 -4.50
CA LEU A 200 -0.58 -5.17 -5.03
C LEU A 200 -0.80 -3.86 -4.27
N ALA A 201 -2.06 -3.54 -3.99
CA ALA A 201 -2.44 -2.33 -3.30
C ALA A 201 -1.90 -2.29 -1.87
N ILE A 202 -1.96 -3.41 -1.15
CA ILE A 202 -1.56 -3.51 0.27
C ILE A 202 -0.11 -3.13 0.51
N ILE A 203 0.76 -3.23 -0.50
CA ILE A 203 2.15 -2.78 -0.43
C ILE A 203 2.24 -1.29 -0.10
N ARG A 204 1.27 -0.50 -0.57
CA ARG A 204 1.20 0.95 -0.32
C ARG A 204 0.20 1.30 0.78
N SER A 205 -0.89 0.54 0.89
CA SER A 205 -1.98 0.79 1.84
C SER A 205 -1.86 0.03 3.16
N TRP A 206 -0.79 -0.71 3.41
CA TRP A 206 -0.59 -1.34 4.72
C TRP A 206 -0.63 -0.38 5.92
N PRO A 207 -0.21 0.91 5.84
CA PRO A 207 -0.35 1.83 6.98
C PRO A 207 -1.83 2.14 7.27
N PHE A 208 -2.67 2.17 6.23
CA PHE A 208 -4.12 2.28 6.39
C PHE A 208 -4.68 1.04 7.09
N LEU A 209 -4.31 -0.16 6.63
CA LEU A 209 -4.72 -1.42 7.25
C LEU A 209 -4.29 -1.50 8.72
N ASP A 210 -3.04 -1.18 9.02
CA ASP A 210 -2.51 -1.22 10.38
C ASP A 210 -3.28 -0.26 11.30
N ARG A 211 -3.53 0.97 10.87
CA ARG A 211 -4.33 1.92 11.65
C ARG A 211 -5.79 1.51 11.78
N LEU A 212 -6.38 0.96 10.72
CA LEU A 212 -7.76 0.49 10.73
C LEU A 212 -7.93 -0.65 11.74
N VAL A 213 -7.04 -1.65 11.72
CA VAL A 213 -7.14 -2.75 12.68
C VAL A 213 -6.74 -2.32 14.09
N THR A 214 -5.75 -1.44 14.25
CA THR A 214 -5.42 -0.84 15.56
C THR A 214 -6.59 -0.03 16.13
N HIS A 215 -7.32 0.69 15.28
CA HIS A 215 -8.55 1.36 15.68
C HIS A 215 -9.56 0.34 16.19
N LEU A 216 -9.81 -0.72 15.43
CA LEU A 216 -10.81 -1.75 15.76
C LEU A 216 -10.43 -2.58 17.00
N THR A 217 -9.15 -2.86 17.24
CA THR A 217 -8.68 -3.55 18.46
C THR A 217 -8.61 -2.61 19.67
N GLY A 218 -8.45 -1.31 19.43
CA GLY A 218 -8.36 -0.32 20.48
C GLY A 218 -9.66 -0.19 21.24
N ARG A 219 -9.67 -0.50 22.54
CA ARG A 219 -10.79 -0.18 23.43
C ARG A 219 -10.97 1.34 23.46
N SER A 220 -12.05 1.84 22.87
CA SER A 220 -12.39 3.25 22.99
C SER A 220 -12.76 3.50 24.45
N HIS A 221 -12.13 4.50 25.07
CA HIS A 221 -12.83 5.60 25.73
C HIS A 221 -12.02 6.24 26.87
N ALA A 222 -11.18 5.54 27.62
CA ALA A 222 -10.60 6.12 28.84
C ALA A 222 -9.71 7.35 28.58
N GLN A 223 -8.77 7.27 27.63
CA GLN A 223 -7.83 8.37 27.39
C GLN A 223 -8.51 9.55 26.67
N GLY A 224 -9.40 9.29 25.72
CA GLY A 224 -10.18 10.34 25.04
C GLY A 224 -11.19 11.03 25.98
N GLN A 225 -11.86 10.27 26.84
CA GLN A 225 -12.75 10.82 27.87
C GLN A 225 -11.96 11.60 28.92
N LEU A 226 -10.77 11.14 29.32
CA LEU A 226 -9.90 11.89 30.21
C LEU A 226 -9.45 13.20 29.57
N MET A 227 -8.99 13.18 28.31
CA MET A 227 -8.61 14.41 27.61
C MET A 227 -9.80 15.35 27.43
N PHE A 228 -10.99 14.84 27.10
CA PHE A 228 -12.21 15.64 27.03
C PHE A 228 -12.61 16.23 28.40
N ALA A 229 -12.55 15.42 29.46
CA ALA A 229 -12.82 15.88 30.82
C ALA A 229 -11.82 16.96 31.25
N LEU A 230 -10.54 16.81 30.92
CA LEU A 230 -9.51 17.83 31.13
C LEU A 230 -9.83 19.10 30.32
N SER A 231 -10.27 18.98 29.06
CA SER A 231 -10.71 20.13 28.25
C SER A 231 -11.89 20.87 28.90
N VAL A 232 -12.88 20.13 29.40
CA VAL A 232 -14.04 20.70 30.09
C VAL A 232 -13.64 21.37 31.39
N CYS A 233 -12.72 20.77 32.16
CA CYS A 233 -12.18 21.38 33.38
C CYS A 233 -11.43 22.68 33.08
N VAL A 234 -10.53 22.68 32.08
CA VAL A 234 -9.81 23.89 31.65
C VAL A 234 -10.79 24.96 31.16
N PHE A 235 -11.81 24.58 30.39
CA PHE A 235 -12.86 25.48 29.93
C PHE A 235 -13.64 26.10 31.10
N ALA A 236 -14.06 25.29 32.07
CA ALA A 236 -14.77 25.76 33.25
C ALA A 236 -13.91 26.71 34.11
N SER A 237 -12.63 26.39 34.32
CA SER A 237 -11.69 27.26 35.04
C SER A 237 -11.51 28.61 34.33
N LEU A 238 -11.42 28.61 33.00
CA LEU A 238 -11.31 29.83 32.21
C LEU A 238 -12.61 30.65 32.22
N LEU A 239 -13.79 30.03 32.18
CA LEU A 239 -15.07 30.72 32.34
C LEU A 239 -15.21 31.42 33.70
N ILE A 240 -14.71 30.81 34.77
CA ILE A 240 -14.68 31.42 36.11
C ILE A 240 -13.77 32.66 36.10
N ILE A 241 -12.59 32.58 35.48
CA ILE A 241 -11.67 33.73 35.35
C ILE A 241 -12.29 34.86 34.50
N LEU A 242 -13.04 34.50 33.45
CA LEU A 242 -13.77 35.45 32.58
C LEU A 242 -14.91 36.18 33.29
N PHE A 243 -15.50 35.58 34.32
CA PHE A 243 -16.56 36.20 35.10
C PHE A 243 -16.06 37.37 35.95
N TRP A 244 -14.76 37.42 36.24
CA TRP A 244 -14.13 38.39 37.16
C TRP A 244 -13.40 39.54 36.45
N SER A 245 -13.22 39.51 35.13
CA SER A 245 -12.52 40.58 34.41
C SER A 245 -13.14 40.91 33.06
N GLN A 246 -13.52 42.18 32.87
CA GLN A 246 -14.32 42.63 31.74
C GLN A 246 -13.51 42.75 30.42
N THR A 247 -12.18 42.88 30.51
CA THR A 247 -11.27 43.15 29.39
C THR A 247 -10.64 41.90 28.75
N TRP A 248 -10.68 40.72 29.38
CA TRP A 248 -9.98 39.51 28.91
C TRP A 248 -10.89 38.50 28.19
N ARG A 249 -12.16 38.86 27.94
CA ARG A 249 -13.20 37.98 27.38
C ARG A 249 -12.86 37.41 26.01
N LEU A 250 -12.38 38.24 25.09
CA LEU A 250 -11.99 37.79 23.75
C LEU A 250 -10.71 36.93 23.77
N LEU A 251 -9.76 37.26 24.65
CA LEU A 251 -8.51 36.50 24.78
C LEU A 251 -8.78 35.10 25.32
N ALA A 252 -9.60 34.93 26.37
CA ALA A 252 -9.84 33.60 26.90
C ALA A 252 -10.76 32.76 26.00
N ILE A 253 -11.74 33.35 25.29
CA ILE A 253 -12.49 32.63 24.24
C ILE A 253 -11.54 32.12 23.15
N SER A 254 -10.60 32.96 22.70
CA SER A 254 -9.60 32.57 21.70
C SER A 254 -8.70 31.44 22.22
N THR A 255 -8.23 31.53 23.47
CA THR A 255 -7.42 30.48 24.11
C THR A 255 -8.21 29.17 24.26
N ILE A 256 -9.51 29.22 24.58
CA ILE A 256 -10.38 28.05 24.66
C ILE A 256 -10.50 27.38 23.30
N VAL A 257 -10.80 28.14 22.25
CA VAL A 257 -10.92 27.62 20.90
C VAL A 257 -9.59 26.99 20.45
N LEU A 258 -8.47 27.64 20.75
CA LEU A 258 -7.14 27.12 20.45
C LEU A 258 -6.81 25.85 21.26
N ALA A 259 -7.13 25.80 22.54
CA ALA A 259 -6.89 24.63 23.39
C ALA A 259 -7.77 23.45 22.99
N ALA A 260 -9.05 23.68 22.73
CA ALA A 260 -9.98 22.66 22.25
C ALA A 260 -9.54 22.13 20.86
N SER A 261 -9.14 23.03 19.95
CA SER A 261 -8.62 22.65 18.63
C SER A 261 -7.29 21.89 18.74
N GLY A 262 -6.39 22.30 19.64
CA GLY A 262 -5.12 21.63 19.89
C GLY A 262 -5.30 20.24 20.50
N LEU A 263 -6.25 20.09 21.42
CA LEU A 263 -6.59 18.80 22.03
C LEU A 263 -7.29 17.86 21.07
N ASP A 264 -8.18 18.39 20.22
CA ASP A 264 -8.79 17.65 19.12
C ASP A 264 -7.73 17.18 18.11
N LEU A 265 -6.77 18.04 17.76
CA LEU A 265 -5.63 17.68 16.90
C LEU A 265 -4.74 16.59 17.53
N LEU A 266 -4.45 16.70 18.83
CA LEU A 266 -3.69 15.69 19.57
C LEU A 266 -4.45 14.37 19.69
N ALA A 267 -5.75 14.42 19.94
CA ALA A 267 -6.61 13.24 19.97
C ALA A 267 -6.75 12.61 18.58
N ARG A 268 -6.49 13.34 17.50
CA ARG A 268 -6.48 12.86 16.12
C ARG A 268 -5.09 12.49 15.62
N ARG A 269 -4.05 12.54 16.47
CA ARG A 269 -2.72 12.07 16.08
C ARG A 269 -2.84 10.65 15.52
N PRO A 270 -2.24 10.39 14.34
CA PRO A 270 -2.23 9.05 13.79
C PRO A 270 -1.56 8.13 14.82
N TRP A 271 -2.07 6.91 14.96
CA TRP A 271 -1.31 5.89 15.64
C TRP A 271 0.02 5.71 14.92
N GLU A 272 1.07 5.62 15.71
CA GLU A 272 2.37 5.24 15.19
C GLU A 272 2.22 3.86 14.54
N VAL A 273 2.51 3.84 13.25
CA VAL A 273 2.42 2.63 12.46
C VAL A 273 3.59 1.76 12.88
N LYS A 274 3.31 0.50 13.28
CA LYS A 274 4.40 -0.42 13.62
C LYS A 274 5.32 -0.62 12.41
N TYR A 275 6.60 -0.87 12.68
CA TYR A 275 7.59 -1.12 11.63
C TYR A 275 7.06 -2.07 10.55
N PRO A 276 7.42 -1.85 9.29
CA PRO A 276 7.00 -2.69 8.19
C PRO A 276 7.40 -4.16 8.42
N PRO A 277 6.65 -5.12 7.83
CA PRO A 277 7.04 -6.52 7.79
C PRO A 277 8.49 -6.73 7.34
N ARG A 278 9.19 -7.71 7.92
CA ARG A 278 10.60 -7.99 7.62
C ARG A 278 10.76 -9.35 6.93
N PRO A 279 11.80 -9.56 6.10
CA PRO A 279 12.83 -8.60 5.68
C PRO A 279 12.26 -7.51 4.76
N VAL A 280 12.86 -6.31 4.78
CA VAL A 280 12.41 -5.16 3.97
C VAL A 280 13.26 -5.02 2.72
N ALA A 281 12.61 -4.75 1.59
CA ALA A 281 13.25 -4.25 0.37
C ALA A 281 12.83 -2.79 0.14
N LEU A 282 13.78 -1.87 0.22
CA LEU A 282 13.57 -0.45 -0.04
C LEU A 282 13.69 -0.19 -1.54
N VAL A 283 12.60 0.23 -2.19
CA VAL A 283 12.62 0.67 -3.59
C VAL A 283 12.63 2.18 -3.60
N ASP A 284 13.75 2.75 -4.03
CA ASP A 284 13.98 4.18 -3.97
C ASP A 284 13.46 4.86 -5.25
N VAL A 285 12.44 5.70 -5.08
CA VAL A 285 11.78 6.44 -6.17
C VAL A 285 12.01 7.95 -6.10
N CYS A 286 13.00 8.41 -5.33
CA CYS A 286 13.24 9.83 -5.05
C CYS A 286 14.04 10.60 -6.12
N TYR A 287 14.59 9.94 -7.15
CA TYR A 287 15.62 10.52 -8.03
C TYR A 287 15.14 10.87 -9.41
N ALA A 288 13.86 11.26 -9.54
CA ALA A 288 13.21 11.43 -10.84
C ALA A 288 13.46 10.19 -11.71
N ASN A 289 13.31 9.02 -11.09
CA ASN A 289 13.56 7.73 -11.70
C ASN A 289 12.72 7.60 -12.99
N ARG A 290 13.29 6.98 -14.03
CA ARG A 290 12.57 6.68 -15.27
C ARG A 290 11.60 5.51 -15.06
N LEU A 291 10.54 5.73 -14.29
CA LEU A 291 9.49 4.76 -13.99
C LEU A 291 8.12 5.43 -13.83
N ASN A 292 7.07 4.63 -13.89
CA ASN A 292 5.70 5.01 -13.64
C ASN A 292 5.17 4.33 -12.37
N LEU A 293 4.43 5.06 -11.54
CA LEU A 293 3.83 4.50 -10.31
C LEU A 293 2.36 4.11 -10.49
N GLU A 294 1.77 4.40 -11.65
CA GLU A 294 0.49 3.84 -12.07
C GLU A 294 0.64 2.34 -12.33
N HIS A 295 -0.39 1.57 -11.99
CA HIS A 295 -0.33 0.12 -12.07
C HIS A 295 -0.25 -0.38 -13.51
N TRP A 296 0.58 -1.41 -13.73
CA TRP A 296 0.64 -2.22 -14.94
C TRP A 296 0.85 -1.44 -16.26
N ARG A 297 1.56 -0.33 -16.19
CA ARG A 297 2.14 0.33 -17.35
C ARG A 297 3.39 -0.41 -17.80
N ASN A 298 3.80 -0.23 -19.05
CA ASN A 298 5.05 -0.84 -19.53
C ASN A 298 6.28 -0.38 -18.73
N ASP A 299 6.24 0.83 -18.19
CA ASP A 299 7.29 1.46 -17.40
C ASP A 299 6.98 1.49 -15.89
N SER A 300 5.99 0.73 -15.42
CA SER A 300 5.75 0.57 -13.97
C SER A 300 6.61 -0.53 -13.34
N ILE A 301 6.40 -0.73 -12.04
CA ILE A 301 7.23 -1.59 -11.19
C ILE A 301 6.41 -2.64 -10.41
N ASP A 302 5.16 -2.91 -10.78
CA ASP A 302 4.33 -3.89 -10.08
C ASP A 302 4.91 -5.30 -10.15
N GLY A 303 5.48 -5.67 -11.29
CA GLY A 303 6.24 -6.90 -11.47
C GLY A 303 7.41 -6.99 -10.50
N LEU A 304 8.16 -5.90 -10.31
CA LEU A 304 9.23 -5.86 -9.30
C LEU A 304 8.66 -6.09 -7.89
N LEU A 305 7.62 -5.34 -7.52
CA LEU A 305 7.01 -5.40 -6.20
C LEU A 305 6.49 -6.81 -5.87
N ILE A 306 5.83 -7.47 -6.82
CA ILE A 306 5.39 -8.86 -6.68
C ILE A 306 6.58 -9.79 -6.49
N ASN A 307 7.65 -9.62 -7.28
CA ASN A 307 8.80 -10.51 -7.21
C ASN A 307 9.62 -10.33 -5.93
N LEU A 308 9.64 -9.13 -5.33
CA LEU A 308 10.20 -8.92 -4.00
C LEU A 308 9.44 -9.70 -2.94
N ILE A 309 8.12 -9.71 -3.03
CA ILE A 309 7.26 -10.46 -2.12
C ILE A 309 7.41 -11.96 -2.27
N ARG A 310 7.45 -12.46 -3.52
CA ARG A 310 7.76 -13.87 -3.80
C ARG A 310 9.14 -14.27 -3.29
N SER A 311 10.06 -13.31 -3.23
CA SER A 311 11.40 -13.45 -2.64
C SER A 311 11.44 -13.26 -1.13
N GLY A 312 10.27 -13.17 -0.46
CA GLY A 312 10.19 -13.04 0.99
C GLY A 312 10.36 -11.62 1.53
N PHE A 313 10.63 -10.62 0.69
CA PHE A 313 10.79 -9.23 1.12
C PHE A 313 9.45 -8.49 1.19
N TRP A 314 9.31 -7.56 2.13
CA TRP A 314 8.27 -6.55 2.13
C TRP A 314 8.77 -5.30 1.39
N PRO A 315 8.23 -4.98 0.21
CA PRO A 315 8.65 -3.81 -0.53
C PRO A 315 8.13 -2.53 0.11
N ILE A 316 8.97 -1.50 0.16
CA ILE A 316 8.61 -0.16 0.60
C ILE A 316 9.09 0.83 -0.43
N LEU A 317 8.18 1.66 -0.93
CA LEU A 317 8.50 2.74 -1.84
C LEU A 317 8.98 3.96 -1.04
N SER A 318 10.23 4.35 -1.20
CA SER A 318 10.78 5.57 -0.61
C SER A 318 10.58 6.74 -1.55
N ASN A 319 9.75 7.71 -1.16
CA ASN A 319 9.55 8.97 -1.90
C ASN A 319 10.24 10.18 -1.25
N THR A 320 10.89 9.98 -0.09
CA THR A 320 11.77 10.95 0.54
C THR A 320 13.18 10.36 0.69
N THR A 321 14.20 11.22 0.69
CA THR A 321 15.58 10.84 1.00
C THR A 321 15.79 10.51 2.48
N GLY A 322 14.72 10.53 3.29
CA GLY A 322 14.75 10.48 4.75
C GLY A 322 13.70 9.54 5.32
N ILE A 323 13.61 8.30 4.80
CA ILE A 323 13.10 7.23 5.66
C ILE A 323 14.20 6.89 6.66
N GLU A 324 14.34 7.76 7.67
CA GLU A 324 15.31 7.62 8.77
C GLU A 324 15.01 6.39 9.64
N ASP A 325 13.80 5.81 9.52
CA ASP A 325 13.33 4.73 10.41
C ASP A 325 13.56 3.30 9.89
N ILE A 326 13.94 3.10 8.62
CA ILE A 326 14.33 1.77 8.11
C ILE A 326 15.84 1.63 8.27
N ASN A 327 16.28 1.40 9.50
CA ASN A 327 17.67 1.04 9.77
C ASN A 327 18.00 -0.29 9.07
N ALA A 328 18.95 -0.24 8.13
CA ALA A 328 19.53 -1.38 7.41
C ALA A 328 18.48 -2.29 6.73
N PRO A 329 17.87 -1.86 5.60
CA PRO A 329 17.00 -2.74 4.82
C PRO A 329 17.79 -3.96 4.31
N SER A 330 17.13 -5.10 4.09
CA SER A 330 17.81 -6.28 3.58
C SER A 330 18.20 -6.12 2.09
N ALA A 331 17.43 -5.33 1.35
CA ALA A 331 17.74 -4.92 -0.01
C ALA A 331 17.38 -3.44 -0.23
N LYS A 332 18.15 -2.75 -1.07
CA LYS A 332 17.88 -1.39 -1.53
C LYS A 332 17.99 -1.35 -3.05
N ILE A 333 16.93 -0.90 -3.71
CA ILE A 333 16.76 -1.02 -5.15
C ILE A 333 16.59 0.38 -5.74
N VAL A 334 17.41 0.70 -6.73
CA VAL A 334 17.42 2.00 -7.41
C VAL A 334 17.30 1.75 -8.90
N ILE A 335 16.30 2.38 -9.52
CA ILE A 335 15.92 2.12 -10.92
C ILE A 335 16.10 3.41 -11.72
N ALA A 336 17.01 3.39 -12.69
CA ALA A 336 17.24 4.45 -13.67
C ALA A 336 17.19 5.87 -13.06
N PRO A 337 18.04 6.18 -12.05
CA PRO A 337 18.04 7.50 -11.42
C PRO A 337 18.42 8.58 -12.45
N GLN A 338 17.84 9.77 -12.34
CA GLN A 338 18.14 10.89 -13.25
C GLN A 338 18.67 12.12 -12.52
N LYS A 339 18.28 12.30 -11.25
CA LYS A 339 18.74 13.40 -10.41
C LYS A 339 20.11 13.07 -9.81
N LYS A 340 21.10 13.96 -9.99
CA LYS A 340 22.41 13.86 -9.33
C LYS A 340 22.28 13.77 -7.81
N ARG A 341 23.08 12.90 -7.20
CA ARG A 341 23.10 12.71 -5.74
C ARG A 341 24.26 13.44 -5.09
N SER A 342 24.09 13.73 -3.80
CA SER A 342 25.17 14.27 -2.99
C SER A 342 26.15 13.17 -2.59
N LYS A 343 27.33 13.55 -2.09
CA LYS A 343 28.26 12.57 -1.50
C LYS A 343 27.68 11.88 -0.25
N SER A 344 26.84 12.58 0.52
CA SER A 344 26.21 12.01 1.71
C SER A 344 25.23 10.89 1.39
N ASP A 345 24.54 11.00 0.25
CA ASP A 345 23.64 9.97 -0.24
C ASP A 345 24.38 8.67 -0.55
N PHE A 346 25.51 8.76 -1.26
CA PHE A 346 26.34 7.60 -1.59
C PHE A 346 26.99 7.01 -0.35
N ALA A 347 27.42 7.85 0.61
CA ALA A 347 27.89 7.36 1.90
C ALA A 347 26.82 6.56 2.65
N SER A 348 25.54 6.95 2.56
CA SER A 348 24.43 6.14 3.10
C SER A 348 24.31 4.80 2.40
N TRP A 349 24.44 4.75 1.06
CA TRP A 349 24.40 3.47 0.33
C TRP A 349 25.54 2.55 0.76
N GLU A 350 26.75 3.09 0.86
CA GLU A 350 27.92 2.33 1.30
C GLU A 350 27.74 1.83 2.73
N ASN A 351 27.25 2.67 3.66
CA ASN A 351 26.97 2.26 5.02
C ASN A 351 25.91 1.14 5.09
N ASP A 352 24.83 1.26 4.32
CA ASP A 352 23.79 0.23 4.23
C ASP A 352 24.39 -1.09 3.74
N ALA A 353 25.19 -1.05 2.67
CA ALA A 353 25.86 -2.23 2.14
C ALA A 353 26.84 -2.83 3.15
N MET A 354 27.65 -2.00 3.81
CA MET A 354 28.60 -2.45 4.83
C MET A 354 27.89 -3.18 5.98
N ALA A 355 26.65 -2.78 6.30
CA ALA A 355 25.80 -3.41 7.31
C ALA A 355 25.07 -4.69 6.84
N GLY A 356 25.21 -5.11 5.58
CA GLY A 356 24.60 -6.35 5.05
C GLY A 356 23.53 -6.13 3.98
N THR A 357 23.25 -4.89 3.58
CA THR A 357 22.24 -4.60 2.55
C THR A 357 22.71 -5.05 1.17
N THR A 358 21.84 -5.69 0.40
CA THR A 358 22.07 -5.85 -1.05
C THR A 358 21.61 -4.59 -1.78
N LEU A 359 22.55 -3.84 -2.34
CA LEU A 359 22.25 -2.71 -3.22
C LEU A 359 22.08 -3.20 -4.65
N LEU A 360 20.90 -3.01 -5.24
CA LEU A 360 20.60 -3.33 -6.62
C LEU A 360 20.38 -2.04 -7.42
N LEU A 361 21.28 -1.74 -8.35
CA LEU A 361 21.22 -0.55 -9.19
C LEU A 361 20.97 -0.95 -10.65
N SER A 362 19.80 -0.62 -11.18
CA SER A 362 19.48 -0.72 -12.60
C SER A 362 19.72 0.64 -13.26
N VAL A 363 20.63 0.71 -14.21
CA VAL A 363 21.08 1.98 -14.82
C VAL A 363 21.62 1.72 -16.22
N GLY A 364 21.31 2.60 -17.17
CA GLY A 364 21.94 2.62 -18.49
C GLY A 364 22.78 3.87 -18.69
N TYR A 365 23.58 3.90 -19.77
CA TYR A 365 24.40 5.06 -20.13
C TYR A 365 23.61 6.39 -20.17
N PRO A 366 22.38 6.48 -20.72
CA PRO A 366 21.64 7.75 -20.74
C PRO A 366 21.29 8.29 -19.35
N THR A 367 21.21 7.41 -18.36
CA THR A 367 20.85 7.71 -16.96
C THR A 367 22.05 7.66 -16.02
N GLU A 368 23.24 7.29 -16.50
CA GLU A 368 24.39 7.10 -15.61
C GLU A 368 24.85 8.40 -14.97
N THR A 369 24.58 9.55 -15.59
CA THR A 369 25.14 10.85 -15.17
C THR A 369 24.83 11.21 -13.71
N SER A 370 23.78 10.64 -13.12
CA SER A 370 23.46 10.80 -11.70
C SER A 370 24.34 10.01 -10.75
N VAL A 371 24.98 8.93 -11.22
CA VAL A 371 25.75 7.95 -10.43
C VAL A 371 27.16 7.68 -10.97
N ALA A 372 27.53 8.21 -12.14
CA ALA A 372 28.77 7.91 -12.86
C ALA A 372 30.03 8.18 -12.03
N CYS A 373 30.10 9.34 -11.36
CA CYS A 373 31.25 9.67 -10.51
C CYS A 373 31.45 8.63 -9.41
N TRP A 374 30.36 8.22 -8.75
CA TRP A 374 30.41 7.22 -7.69
C TRP A 374 30.77 5.84 -8.24
N LEU A 375 30.15 5.39 -9.34
CA LEU A 375 30.50 4.13 -9.99
C LEU A 375 31.97 4.07 -10.43
N GLN A 376 32.50 5.18 -10.95
CA GLN A 376 33.92 5.29 -11.32
C GLN A 376 34.84 5.19 -10.10
N GLU A 377 34.49 5.84 -8.99
CA GLU A 377 35.19 5.65 -7.69
C GLU A 377 35.14 4.19 -7.24
N GLN A 378 34.07 3.46 -7.57
CA GLN A 378 33.93 2.03 -7.34
C GLN A 378 34.67 1.15 -8.37
N GLY A 379 35.36 1.72 -9.35
CA GLY A 379 36.09 1.01 -10.40
C GLY A 379 35.19 0.44 -11.51
N LEU A 380 34.03 1.05 -11.75
CA LEU A 380 33.04 0.64 -12.73
C LEU A 380 32.69 1.78 -13.69
N ILE A 381 32.64 1.51 -14.99
CA ILE A 381 32.16 2.45 -16.00
C ILE A 381 31.09 1.79 -16.86
N ILE A 382 29.96 2.48 -17.08
CA ILE A 382 28.98 2.07 -18.09
C ILE A 382 29.36 2.75 -19.39
N ASN A 383 29.60 1.97 -20.43
CA ASN A 383 30.09 2.53 -21.69
C ASN A 383 28.94 3.07 -22.54
N ASN A 384 29.26 4.04 -23.40
CA ASN A 384 28.39 4.46 -24.49
C ASN A 384 28.38 3.44 -25.64
N GLU A 385 28.14 2.17 -25.32
CA GLU A 385 28.08 1.06 -26.27
C GLU A 385 26.74 0.34 -26.03
N PRO A 386 25.67 0.75 -26.74
CA PRO A 386 24.38 0.10 -26.60
C PRO A 386 24.45 -1.30 -27.22
N LEU A 387 24.14 -2.32 -26.42
CA LEU A 387 23.97 -3.69 -26.89
C LEU A 387 22.54 -3.95 -27.38
N GLY A 388 21.60 -3.08 -26.97
CA GLY A 388 20.19 -3.20 -27.31
C GLY A 388 19.52 -4.34 -26.53
N PRO A 389 18.45 -4.95 -27.08
CA PRO A 389 17.82 -6.10 -26.43
C PRO A 389 18.72 -7.33 -26.54
N VAL A 390 19.13 -7.88 -25.39
CA VAL A 390 19.97 -9.10 -25.32
C VAL A 390 19.34 -10.15 -24.40
N PRO A 391 19.30 -11.43 -24.79
CA PRO A 391 19.66 -11.93 -26.11
C PRO A 391 18.71 -11.42 -27.21
N ILE A 392 19.22 -11.30 -28.44
CA ILE A 392 18.43 -10.80 -29.58
C ILE A 392 17.25 -11.75 -29.85
N ARG A 393 16.03 -11.20 -29.91
CA ARG A 393 14.82 -11.96 -30.24
C ARG A 393 14.85 -12.37 -31.72
N GLY A 394 15.28 -13.59 -32.00
CA GLY A 394 15.10 -14.21 -33.32
C GLY A 394 13.63 -14.58 -33.53
N ARG A 395 13.09 -14.35 -34.74
CA ARG A 395 11.76 -14.89 -35.13
C ARG A 395 11.83 -16.41 -35.18
N GLY A 396 10.81 -17.10 -34.67
CA GLY A 396 10.75 -18.56 -34.69
C GLY A 396 9.47 -19.12 -34.08
N PRO A 397 9.31 -20.46 -34.09
CA PRO A 397 8.17 -21.14 -33.47
C PRO A 397 7.99 -20.80 -31.99
N TYR A 398 6.75 -20.90 -31.48
CA TYR A 398 6.40 -20.61 -30.09
C TYR A 398 7.21 -21.43 -29.06
N GLU A 399 7.60 -22.67 -29.37
CA GLU A 399 8.46 -23.48 -28.49
C GLU A 399 9.84 -22.84 -28.24
N ASN A 400 10.41 -22.19 -29.25
CA ASN A 400 11.67 -21.46 -29.08
C ASN A 400 11.49 -20.22 -28.21
N PHE A 401 10.31 -19.60 -28.24
CA PHE A 401 9.96 -18.52 -27.33
C PHE A 401 9.90 -19.03 -25.88
N LEU A 402 9.19 -20.14 -25.62
CA LEU A 402 9.09 -20.74 -24.29
C LEU A 402 10.44 -21.16 -23.71
N ARG A 403 11.34 -21.72 -24.53
CA ARG A 403 12.69 -22.08 -24.07
C ARG A 403 13.50 -20.84 -23.71
N ARG A 404 13.45 -19.81 -24.55
CA ARG A 404 14.17 -18.54 -24.32
C ARG A 404 13.61 -17.74 -23.15
N SER A 405 12.31 -17.85 -22.88
CA SER A 405 11.70 -17.16 -21.74
C SER A 405 12.18 -17.71 -20.40
N GLN A 406 12.96 -18.80 -20.37
CA GLN A 406 13.64 -19.31 -19.17
C GLN A 406 15.02 -18.67 -18.94
N GLU A 407 15.58 -17.97 -19.92
CA GLU A 407 16.86 -17.27 -19.82
C GLU A 407 16.63 -15.78 -19.52
N PRO A 408 17.54 -15.10 -18.81
CA PRO A 408 17.41 -13.67 -18.58
C PRO A 408 17.46 -12.89 -19.90
N GLN A 409 16.61 -11.87 -19.99
CA GLN A 409 16.52 -10.92 -21.09
C GLN A 409 16.59 -9.49 -20.58
N PHE A 410 17.38 -8.69 -21.28
CA PHE A 410 17.54 -7.26 -21.12
C PHE A 410 16.93 -6.55 -22.33
N SER A 411 16.23 -5.45 -22.10
CA SER A 411 15.53 -4.66 -23.11
C SER A 411 16.41 -3.55 -23.68
N GLU A 412 17.23 -2.92 -22.83
CA GLU A 412 18.09 -1.78 -23.19
C GLU A 412 19.48 -1.97 -22.56
N ALA A 413 20.17 -3.07 -22.91
CA ALA A 413 21.46 -3.39 -22.33
C ALA A 413 22.59 -2.49 -22.85
N TRP A 414 23.53 -2.20 -21.95
CA TRP A 414 24.75 -1.44 -22.17
C TRP A 414 25.95 -2.26 -21.72
N SER A 415 27.11 -2.05 -22.34
CA SER A 415 28.34 -2.71 -21.89
C SER A 415 28.94 -2.02 -20.68
N VAL A 416 29.57 -2.81 -19.81
CA VAL A 416 30.26 -2.33 -18.61
C VAL A 416 31.75 -2.63 -18.72
N SER A 417 32.58 -1.67 -18.29
CA SER A 417 34.03 -1.85 -18.15
C SER A 417 34.43 -1.90 -16.68
N LEU A 418 35.15 -2.96 -16.34
CA LEU A 418 35.65 -3.21 -14.99
C LEU A 418 37.10 -2.73 -14.90
N GLN A 419 37.34 -1.72 -14.06
CA GLN A 419 38.68 -1.18 -13.81
C GLN A 419 39.40 -1.90 -12.65
N SER A 420 38.68 -2.75 -11.93
CA SER A 420 39.18 -3.45 -10.74
C SER A 420 38.72 -4.90 -10.74
N ALA A 421 39.61 -5.80 -10.32
CA ALA A 421 39.35 -7.24 -10.22
C ALA A 421 38.37 -7.61 -9.09
N VAL A 422 37.91 -6.63 -8.28
CA VAL A 422 36.91 -6.86 -7.22
C VAL A 422 35.50 -7.11 -7.76
N TRP A 423 35.26 -6.77 -9.03
CA TRP A 423 33.99 -7.00 -9.70
C TRP A 423 33.95 -8.40 -10.32
N LYS A 424 32.80 -9.04 -10.19
CA LYS A 424 32.48 -10.32 -10.79
C LYS A 424 31.38 -10.14 -11.83
N SER A 425 31.62 -10.68 -13.02
CA SER A 425 30.58 -10.76 -14.06
C SER A 425 29.54 -11.81 -13.70
N ILE A 426 28.27 -11.41 -13.73
CA ILE A 426 27.11 -12.26 -13.47
C ILE A 426 26.38 -12.61 -14.77
N TYR A 427 26.34 -11.66 -15.69
CA TYR A 427 25.84 -11.88 -17.03
C TYR A 427 26.66 -11.08 -18.04
N ALA A 428 27.08 -11.77 -19.11
CA ALA A 428 27.78 -11.20 -20.24
C ALA A 428 27.15 -11.66 -21.55
N TRP A 429 27.17 -10.78 -22.55
CA TRP A 429 26.71 -11.07 -23.90
C TRP A 429 27.74 -10.60 -24.92
N GLY A 430 28.12 -11.48 -25.86
CA GLY A 430 29.11 -11.15 -26.89
C GLY A 430 30.48 -10.73 -26.33
N GLY A 431 30.88 -11.26 -25.17
CA GLY A 431 32.12 -10.89 -24.49
C GLY A 431 32.08 -9.52 -23.78
N ARG A 432 30.89 -8.92 -23.65
CA ARG A 432 30.66 -7.68 -22.92
C ARG A 432 29.85 -7.96 -21.65
N ASP A 433 30.31 -7.44 -20.52
CA ASP A 433 29.57 -7.55 -19.26
C ASP A 433 28.34 -6.62 -19.27
N VAL A 434 27.23 -7.11 -18.73
CA VAL A 434 25.95 -6.38 -18.61
C VAL A 434 25.49 -6.34 -17.16
N VAL A 435 25.66 -7.44 -16.43
CA VAL A 435 25.34 -7.51 -15.00
C VAL A 435 26.57 -7.92 -14.24
N VAL A 436 26.91 -7.13 -13.24
CA VAL A 436 28.13 -7.30 -12.46
C VAL A 436 27.83 -7.11 -10.98
N GLU A 437 28.58 -7.79 -10.13
CA GLU A 437 28.46 -7.67 -8.68
C GLU A 437 29.82 -7.45 -8.04
N ARG A 438 29.84 -6.81 -6.88
CA ARG A 438 30.97 -6.84 -5.96
C ARG A 438 30.48 -6.89 -4.52
N ASN A 439 31.28 -7.48 -3.65
CA ASN A 439 31.02 -7.42 -2.21
C ASN A 439 31.37 -6.04 -1.67
N LEU A 440 30.60 -5.57 -0.69
CA LEU A 440 30.83 -4.30 -0.01
C LEU A 440 30.49 -4.47 1.47
N GLY A 441 31.51 -4.72 2.29
CA GLY A 441 31.36 -5.13 3.69
C GLY A 441 30.60 -6.45 3.82
N LEU A 442 29.55 -6.48 4.65
CA LEU A 442 28.70 -7.67 4.82
C LEU A 442 27.67 -7.84 3.70
N GLY A 443 27.42 -6.78 2.93
CA GLY A 443 26.47 -6.76 1.82
C GLY A 443 27.17 -6.79 0.47
N ARG A 444 26.44 -6.35 -0.55
CA ARG A 444 26.95 -6.33 -1.94
C ARG A 444 26.31 -5.25 -2.77
N LEU A 445 27.00 -4.87 -3.83
CA LEU A 445 26.53 -3.98 -4.88
C LEU A 445 26.37 -4.78 -6.17
N VAL A 446 25.17 -4.80 -6.70
CA VAL A 446 24.82 -5.41 -7.99
C VAL A 446 24.42 -4.29 -8.94
N VAL A 447 25.07 -4.22 -10.10
CA VAL A 447 24.76 -3.26 -11.16
C VAL A 447 24.22 -4.01 -12.37
N ILE A 448 23.02 -3.65 -12.78
CA ILE A 448 22.38 -4.12 -14.01
C ILE A 448 22.46 -2.97 -15.02
N ALA A 449 23.28 -3.14 -16.05
CA ALA A 449 23.47 -2.16 -17.12
C ALA A 449 22.30 -2.16 -18.13
N ASP A 450 21.08 -2.14 -17.61
CA ASP A 450 19.83 -1.99 -18.34
C ASP A 450 18.86 -1.22 -17.44
N PRO A 451 18.49 0.03 -17.80
CA PRO A 451 17.58 0.86 -17.00
C PRO A 451 16.14 0.37 -17.01
N LEU A 452 15.77 -0.56 -17.89
CA LEU A 452 14.42 -1.08 -18.07
C LEU A 452 14.23 -2.49 -17.49
N PHE A 453 15.28 -3.13 -16.98
CA PHE A 453 15.23 -4.53 -16.54
C PHE A 453 14.21 -4.76 -15.42
N LEU A 454 14.13 -3.84 -14.46
CA LEU A 454 13.25 -3.93 -13.30
C LEU A 454 11.83 -3.39 -13.55
N LEU A 455 11.52 -2.98 -14.79
CA LEU A 455 10.21 -2.48 -15.16
C LEU A 455 9.31 -3.62 -15.68
N ASP A 456 8.01 -3.45 -15.57
CA ASP A 456 7.00 -4.49 -15.84
C ASP A 456 7.11 -5.08 -17.25
N ARG A 457 7.40 -4.25 -18.26
CA ARG A 457 7.57 -4.72 -19.64
C ARG A 457 8.70 -5.73 -19.85
N THR A 458 9.69 -5.74 -18.97
CA THR A 458 10.87 -6.61 -19.06
C THR A 458 10.76 -7.74 -18.06
N LEU A 459 10.27 -7.47 -16.85
CA LEU A 459 10.21 -8.42 -15.76
C LEU A 459 8.89 -9.22 -15.77
N GLU A 460 7.78 -8.54 -15.48
CA GLU A 460 6.44 -9.12 -15.36
C GLU A 460 5.39 -8.02 -15.45
N ALA A 461 4.43 -8.19 -16.36
CA ALA A 461 3.28 -7.33 -16.59
C ALA A 461 1.98 -8.06 -16.20
N GLU A 462 0.84 -7.37 -16.27
CA GLU A 462 -0.46 -7.88 -15.77
C GLU A 462 -0.84 -9.26 -16.36
N LYS A 463 -0.52 -9.48 -17.64
CA LYS A 463 -0.93 -10.67 -18.41
C LYS A 463 0.23 -11.50 -18.93
N GLU A 464 1.45 -11.03 -18.72
CA GLU A 464 2.66 -11.61 -19.31
C GLU A 464 3.78 -11.61 -18.29
N ALA A 465 4.57 -12.67 -18.25
CA ALA A 465 5.72 -12.76 -17.37
C ALA A 465 6.93 -13.24 -18.17
N TRP A 466 8.13 -12.83 -17.76
CA TRP A 466 9.37 -13.39 -18.29
C TRP A 466 10.05 -14.24 -17.20
N PRO A 467 9.80 -15.57 -17.15
CA PRO A 467 10.29 -16.44 -16.08
C PRO A 467 11.80 -16.34 -15.83
N GLY A 468 12.61 -16.26 -16.88
CA GLY A 468 14.06 -16.14 -16.77
C GLY A 468 14.51 -14.88 -16.04
N ASN A 469 13.77 -13.77 -16.17
CA ASN A 469 14.05 -12.51 -15.48
C ASN A 469 13.61 -12.57 -14.03
N ILE A 470 12.47 -13.22 -13.78
CA ILE A 470 11.98 -13.49 -12.42
C ILE A 470 13.00 -14.33 -11.66
N TYR A 471 13.43 -15.46 -12.21
CA TYR A 471 14.42 -16.34 -11.58
C TYR A 471 15.78 -15.66 -11.44
N PHE A 472 16.20 -14.90 -12.45
CA PHE A 472 17.45 -14.15 -12.38
C PHE A 472 17.41 -13.10 -11.26
N LEU A 473 16.36 -12.29 -11.17
CA LEU A 473 16.16 -11.34 -10.08
C LEU A 473 16.15 -12.03 -8.72
N GLN A 474 15.44 -13.15 -8.58
CA GLN A 474 15.45 -13.94 -7.33
C GLN A 474 16.86 -14.37 -6.93
N SER A 475 17.70 -14.78 -7.88
CA SER A 475 19.11 -15.14 -7.62
C SER A 475 19.95 -13.92 -7.18
N LEU A 476 19.67 -12.75 -7.76
CA LEU A 476 20.29 -11.47 -7.37
C LEU A 476 19.84 -10.97 -5.99
N LEU A 477 18.73 -11.49 -5.45
CA LEU A 477 18.27 -11.14 -4.11
C LEU A 477 18.76 -12.13 -3.04
N HIS A 478 18.84 -13.43 -3.35
CA HIS A 478 19.12 -14.48 -2.36
C HIS A 478 20.57 -14.97 -2.29
N ASN A 479 21.43 -14.66 -3.27
CA ASN A 479 22.86 -14.99 -3.21
C ASN A 479 23.59 -14.13 -2.15
N GLN A 480 23.36 -14.40 -0.87
CA GLN A 480 24.18 -13.80 0.18
C GLN A 480 25.56 -14.48 0.21
N PRO A 481 26.66 -13.71 0.28
CA PRO A 481 27.96 -14.27 0.60
C PRO A 481 27.95 -14.75 2.06
N GLY A 482 27.65 -16.03 2.30
CA GLY A 482 27.75 -16.61 3.65
C GLY A 482 26.82 -17.77 4.00
N THR A 483 25.77 -18.04 3.23
CA THR A 483 24.92 -19.22 3.46
C THR A 483 25.33 -20.34 2.52
N ALA A 484 26.40 -21.05 2.90
CA ALA A 484 26.56 -22.44 2.50
C ALA A 484 25.46 -23.25 3.20
N ASN A 485 24.67 -23.99 2.43
CA ASN A 485 23.80 -25.04 2.97
C ASN A 485 24.64 -26.13 3.65
#